data_AF-A0A2E9UAR2-F1
#
_entry.id   AF-A0A2E9UAR2-F1
#
_cell.length_a   1.000
_cell.length_b   1.000
_cell.length_c   1.000
_cell.angle_alpha   90.00
_cell.angle_beta   90.00
_cell.angle_gamma   90.00
#
_symmetry.space_group_name_H-M   'P 1'
#
loop_
_entity.id
_entity.type
_entity.pdbx_description
1 polymer ?
#
loop_
_entity_poly.entity_id
_entity_poly.type
_entity_poly.pdbx_seq_one_letter_code
_entity_poly.pdbx_strand_id
1 'polypeptide(L)'
;MAGFEDQDFQEEYDQDYFEETAFANTNSMWDYFDEVSKGALNIEGNIYGPYTLEGNAADYSSGSSFVRDSVEIADDDIYYPDYDAVVAIHSGPGGESSGNSNDIWSAHWPTLTISTDDEDENGDDHFVDGISQVPEYQLSNGEKNPLGVWCHEFGHELGLPDYYDTDGSSEGVGNWAVMAAGSWGNNGETPVYFSAYSRYWLGWDEPTLVQGDIANLVIEPVSEGGKIYKLPIPGNWTDSEQYFLLENRQQTKYDTYLPGEGLLIWHIDEEIMFSKWSSNTVNNDENHKGMDLEEADGNDDLDSGANRGDSGDPFRSGSFTKDTYPNSLAYNGSESGWKIDNIEVDGDNIIVDISFLSKPHAIADADEAVVAEGEALQFYGNESWDEDGQIVNYTWDFGDGEYNYIDNPVHIFTENGEYNVTLTVRDNNGLEDTYILNIFVNKPPVASVSISKAVIMLGESITFDASSSYDLDGDIDFYYWNFDDGRTSNQAIKEHTYSNSGIFNVSLKLIDNLNDISTTYYTIEVINSLPEISFDINPNSGNTLTLFKFIDSSIDSDGEIEEWLWTFGDDNTSNEVSPSHYYSFPGYYNVTLTLTDDQN
;
A
#
# COMPACT_ATOMS: atom_id res chain seq x y z
N MET A 1 -22.36 -29.26 -39.41
CA MET A 1 -23.83 -29.17 -39.29
C MET A 1 -24.41 -30.58 -39.19
N ALA A 2 -25.27 -30.83 -38.19
CA ALA A 2 -25.81 -32.15 -37.89
C ALA A 2 -27.32 -32.11 -37.61
N GLY A 3 -28.06 -33.02 -38.25
CA GLY A 3 -29.49 -33.25 -38.06
C GLY A 3 -29.76 -34.55 -37.30
N PHE A 4 -31.04 -34.88 -37.15
CA PHE A 4 -31.54 -35.99 -36.34
C PHE A 4 -32.45 -36.91 -37.16
N GLU A 5 -32.72 -38.13 -36.70
CA GLU A 5 -33.58 -39.07 -37.44
C GLU A 5 -35.02 -38.55 -37.64
N ASP A 6 -35.49 -37.68 -36.75
CA ASP A 6 -36.83 -37.09 -36.77
C ASP A 6 -36.85 -35.62 -37.22
N GLN A 7 -35.69 -35.02 -37.49
CA GLN A 7 -35.55 -33.61 -37.83
C GLN A 7 -34.34 -33.36 -38.74
N ASP A 8 -34.62 -33.10 -40.02
CA ASP A 8 -33.63 -32.68 -41.02
C ASP A 8 -33.56 -31.14 -41.11
N PHE A 9 -32.47 -30.62 -41.67
CA PHE A 9 -32.39 -29.22 -42.09
C PHE A 9 -33.45 -28.90 -43.16
N GLN A 10 -33.94 -27.66 -43.15
CA GLN A 10 -34.83 -27.16 -44.19
C GLN A 10 -34.08 -27.09 -45.53
N GLU A 11 -34.80 -27.31 -46.65
CA GLU A 11 -34.19 -27.37 -48.00
C GLU A 11 -33.49 -26.05 -48.39
N GLU A 12 -33.88 -24.93 -47.78
CA GLU A 12 -33.30 -23.60 -48.00
C GLU A 12 -32.11 -23.26 -47.08
N TYR A 13 -31.84 -24.10 -46.07
CA TYR A 13 -30.72 -23.96 -45.13
C TYR A 13 -29.70 -25.07 -45.37
N ASP A 14 -29.14 -25.05 -46.57
CA ASP A 14 -28.06 -25.94 -46.97
C ASP A 14 -26.69 -25.42 -46.52
N GLN A 15 -25.64 -26.15 -46.91
CA GLN A 15 -24.27 -25.77 -46.58
C GLN A 15 -23.90 -24.37 -47.10
N ASP A 16 -24.33 -24.02 -48.32
CA ASP A 16 -24.04 -22.71 -48.93
C ASP A 16 -24.66 -21.58 -48.10
N TYR A 17 -25.89 -21.76 -47.58
CA TYR A 17 -26.53 -20.79 -46.67
C TYR A 17 -25.71 -20.55 -45.40
N PHE A 18 -25.18 -21.61 -44.79
CA PHE A 18 -24.38 -21.49 -43.58
C PHE A 18 -22.99 -20.90 -43.85
N GLU A 19 -22.39 -21.22 -45.01
CA GLU A 19 -21.16 -20.57 -45.46
C GLU A 19 -21.38 -19.06 -45.68
N GLU A 20 -22.52 -18.66 -46.25
CA GLU A 20 -22.88 -17.24 -46.38
C GLU A 20 -23.11 -16.59 -45.00
N THR A 21 -23.85 -17.25 -44.10
CA THR A 21 -24.13 -16.73 -42.75
C THR A 21 -22.85 -16.59 -41.91
N ALA A 22 -21.88 -17.49 -42.07
CA ALA A 22 -20.61 -17.44 -41.36
C ALA A 22 -19.61 -16.45 -41.98
N PHE A 23 -19.44 -16.46 -43.31
CA PHE A 23 -18.24 -15.91 -43.97
C PHE A 23 -18.52 -14.94 -45.13
N ALA A 24 -19.77 -14.58 -45.42
CA ALA A 24 -20.05 -13.60 -46.48
C ALA A 24 -19.50 -12.21 -46.12
N ASN A 25 -19.27 -11.36 -47.13
CA ASN A 25 -18.75 -10.00 -46.91
C ASN A 25 -19.81 -8.99 -46.40
N THR A 26 -21.03 -9.43 -46.14
CA THR A 26 -22.12 -8.57 -45.63
C THR A 26 -23.11 -9.42 -44.82
N ASN A 27 -23.58 -8.91 -43.68
CA ASN A 27 -24.58 -9.56 -42.82
C ASN A 27 -24.22 -11.01 -42.43
N SER A 28 -22.95 -11.24 -42.13
CA SER A 28 -22.44 -12.54 -41.69
C SER A 28 -21.73 -12.40 -40.35
N MET A 29 -21.34 -13.52 -39.76
CA MET A 29 -20.50 -13.54 -38.56
C MET A 29 -19.15 -12.87 -38.83
N TRP A 30 -18.51 -13.15 -39.96
CA TRP A 30 -17.26 -12.49 -40.37
C TRP A 30 -17.42 -10.97 -40.51
N ASP A 31 -18.46 -10.50 -41.20
CA ASP A 31 -18.72 -9.06 -41.41
C ASP A 31 -18.93 -8.33 -40.07
N TYR A 32 -19.68 -8.96 -39.15
CA TYR A 32 -19.85 -8.45 -37.80
C TYR A 32 -18.52 -8.35 -37.05
N PHE A 33 -17.74 -9.44 -36.99
CA PHE A 33 -16.47 -9.45 -36.24
C PHE A 33 -15.39 -8.56 -36.87
N ASP A 34 -15.30 -8.45 -38.19
CA ASP A 34 -14.41 -7.52 -38.88
C ASP A 34 -14.74 -6.06 -38.49
N GLU A 35 -16.03 -5.71 -38.48
CA GLU A 35 -16.49 -4.38 -38.09
C GLU A 35 -16.21 -4.06 -36.61
N VAL A 36 -16.68 -4.90 -35.68
CA VAL A 36 -16.58 -4.60 -34.24
C VAL A 36 -15.16 -4.73 -33.68
N SER A 37 -14.32 -5.56 -34.31
CA SER A 37 -12.89 -5.69 -33.96
C SER A 37 -12.00 -4.69 -34.70
N LYS A 38 -12.56 -3.92 -35.66
CA LYS A 38 -11.81 -3.00 -36.53
C LYS A 38 -10.68 -3.73 -37.29
N GLY A 39 -10.96 -4.96 -37.72
CA GLY A 39 -10.02 -5.86 -38.39
C GLY A 39 -8.94 -6.47 -37.50
N ALA A 40 -9.09 -6.42 -36.17
CA ALA A 40 -8.17 -7.09 -35.24
C ALA A 40 -8.39 -8.61 -35.19
N LEU A 41 -9.61 -9.08 -35.48
CA LEU A 41 -9.96 -10.48 -35.62
C LEU A 41 -10.36 -10.77 -37.06
N ASN A 42 -9.78 -11.83 -37.64
CA ASN A 42 -10.23 -12.37 -38.93
C ASN A 42 -10.70 -13.81 -38.70
N ILE A 43 -11.93 -14.11 -39.12
CA ILE A 43 -12.53 -15.43 -39.01
C ILE A 43 -12.54 -16.06 -40.41
N GLU A 44 -11.94 -17.23 -40.56
CA GLU A 44 -12.05 -18.03 -41.77
C GLU A 44 -12.30 -19.48 -41.39
N GLY A 45 -12.99 -20.23 -42.25
CA GLY A 45 -13.32 -21.61 -41.95
C GLY A 45 -14.14 -22.29 -43.03
N ASN A 46 -14.60 -23.49 -42.72
CA ASN A 46 -15.37 -24.34 -43.61
C ASN A 46 -16.60 -24.89 -42.87
N ILE A 47 -17.66 -25.16 -43.62
CA ILE A 47 -18.85 -25.86 -43.11
C ILE A 47 -18.81 -27.30 -43.62
N TYR A 48 -19.10 -28.26 -42.74
CA TYR A 48 -19.13 -29.69 -43.06
C TYR A 48 -20.50 -30.29 -42.72
N GLY A 49 -20.94 -31.28 -43.50
CA GLY A 49 -22.23 -31.96 -43.34
C GLY A 49 -23.20 -31.70 -44.52
N PRO A 50 -24.52 -31.91 -44.33
CA PRO A 50 -25.17 -32.34 -43.11
C PRO A 50 -24.87 -33.80 -42.74
N TYR A 51 -24.55 -34.01 -41.47
CA TYR A 51 -24.52 -35.32 -40.85
C TYR A 51 -25.89 -35.65 -40.24
N THR A 52 -26.20 -36.94 -40.04
CA THR A 52 -27.41 -37.37 -39.34
C THR A 52 -27.00 -38.20 -38.13
N LEU A 53 -27.30 -37.70 -36.93
CA LEU A 53 -27.00 -38.37 -35.66
C LEU A 53 -28.02 -39.47 -35.35
N GLU A 54 -27.59 -40.47 -34.58
CA GLU A 54 -28.48 -41.55 -34.12
C GLU A 54 -29.39 -41.07 -32.98
N GLY A 55 -30.66 -40.85 -33.27
CA GLY A 55 -31.67 -40.46 -32.27
C GLY A 55 -32.49 -39.26 -32.70
N ASN A 56 -33.39 -38.83 -31.81
CA ASN A 56 -34.27 -37.70 -32.07
C ASN A 56 -33.69 -36.41 -31.49
N ALA A 57 -34.06 -35.25 -32.05
CA ALA A 57 -33.59 -33.94 -31.57
C ALA A 57 -33.78 -33.75 -30.05
N ALA A 58 -34.91 -34.22 -29.51
CA ALA A 58 -35.23 -34.15 -28.10
C ALA A 58 -34.25 -34.92 -27.19
N ASP A 59 -33.59 -35.98 -27.68
CA ASP A 59 -32.61 -36.76 -26.92
C ASP A 59 -31.31 -35.96 -26.68
N TYR A 60 -31.08 -34.95 -27.51
CA TYR A 60 -29.92 -34.06 -27.51
C TYR A 60 -30.20 -32.68 -26.87
N SER A 61 -31.45 -32.41 -26.48
CA SER A 61 -31.90 -31.12 -25.93
C SER A 61 -31.21 -30.67 -24.63
N SER A 62 -30.42 -31.53 -23.99
CA SER A 62 -29.72 -31.21 -22.74
C SER A 62 -28.35 -31.85 -22.67
N GLY A 63 -27.40 -31.14 -22.05
CA GLY A 63 -26.02 -31.62 -21.92
C GLY A 63 -25.23 -31.50 -23.22
N SER A 64 -24.05 -32.13 -23.25
CA SER A 64 -23.08 -31.99 -24.34
C SER A 64 -23.05 -33.16 -25.33
N SER A 65 -24.08 -34.01 -25.34
CA SER A 65 -24.14 -35.15 -26.27
C SER A 65 -24.16 -34.69 -27.73
N PHE A 66 -24.85 -33.58 -28.03
CA PHE A 66 -24.96 -33.09 -29.40
C PHE A 66 -23.59 -32.77 -30.00
N VAL A 67 -22.79 -31.97 -29.29
CA VAL A 67 -21.44 -31.59 -29.73
C VAL A 67 -20.48 -32.77 -29.77
N ARG A 68 -20.58 -33.71 -28.81
CA ARG A 68 -19.76 -34.93 -28.80
C ARG A 68 -20.01 -35.81 -30.02
N ASP A 69 -21.27 -36.13 -30.27
CA ASP A 69 -21.64 -37.02 -31.38
C ASP A 69 -21.42 -36.33 -32.73
N SER A 70 -21.56 -34.99 -32.79
CA SER A 70 -21.27 -34.20 -33.99
C SER A 70 -19.78 -34.21 -34.35
N VAL A 71 -18.89 -34.14 -33.35
CA VAL A 71 -17.43 -34.25 -33.58
C VAL A 71 -17.07 -35.67 -33.99
N GLU A 72 -17.59 -36.69 -33.29
CA GLU A 72 -17.31 -38.11 -33.57
C GLU A 72 -17.77 -38.54 -34.98
N ILE A 73 -18.94 -38.08 -35.45
CA ILE A 73 -19.42 -38.44 -36.80
C ILE A 73 -18.66 -37.74 -37.93
N ALA A 74 -18.07 -36.58 -37.65
CA ALA A 74 -17.35 -35.77 -38.63
C ALA A 74 -15.83 -36.01 -38.63
N ASP A 75 -15.32 -36.81 -37.69
CA ASP A 75 -13.89 -37.09 -37.46
C ASP A 75 -13.17 -37.56 -38.73
N ASP A 76 -13.77 -38.52 -39.47
CA ASP A 76 -13.20 -39.03 -40.73
C ASP A 76 -13.11 -37.97 -41.86
N ASP A 77 -13.87 -36.88 -41.78
CA ASP A 77 -14.01 -35.85 -42.83
C ASP A 77 -13.25 -34.55 -42.52
N ILE A 78 -12.94 -34.27 -41.25
CA ILE A 78 -12.37 -33.01 -40.77
C ILE A 78 -11.03 -33.30 -40.10
N TYR A 79 -9.96 -32.67 -40.58
CA TYR A 79 -8.70 -32.64 -39.85
C TYR A 79 -8.75 -31.47 -38.86
N TYR A 80 -9.12 -31.74 -37.60
CA TYR A 80 -9.34 -30.70 -36.59
C TYR A 80 -8.11 -29.85 -36.24
N PRO A 81 -6.86 -30.34 -36.31
CA PRO A 81 -5.68 -29.51 -36.06
C PRO A 81 -5.53 -28.28 -36.99
N ASP A 82 -6.26 -28.22 -38.10
CA ASP A 82 -6.27 -27.04 -38.99
C ASP A 82 -7.11 -25.87 -38.45
N TYR A 83 -7.88 -26.07 -37.38
CA TYR A 83 -8.86 -25.09 -36.86
C TYR A 83 -8.59 -24.70 -35.41
N ASP A 84 -8.73 -23.40 -35.12
CA ASP A 84 -8.61 -22.87 -33.76
C ASP A 84 -9.89 -23.01 -32.92
N ALA A 85 -11.05 -23.21 -33.58
CA ALA A 85 -12.36 -23.26 -32.96
C ALA A 85 -13.32 -24.16 -33.76
N VAL A 86 -14.26 -24.81 -33.06
CA VAL A 86 -15.29 -25.67 -33.67
C VAL A 86 -16.68 -25.21 -33.21
N VAL A 87 -17.60 -25.08 -34.17
CA VAL A 87 -19.01 -24.73 -33.89
C VAL A 87 -19.94 -25.78 -34.51
N ALA A 88 -20.76 -26.40 -33.68
CA ALA A 88 -21.74 -27.40 -34.10
C ALA A 88 -23.10 -26.75 -34.39
N ILE A 89 -23.54 -26.78 -35.64
CA ILE A 89 -24.86 -26.28 -36.05
C ILE A 89 -25.86 -27.44 -36.00
N HIS A 90 -26.92 -27.32 -35.20
CA HIS A 90 -28.00 -28.30 -35.17
C HIS A 90 -29.16 -27.90 -36.09
N SER A 91 -29.84 -28.88 -36.68
CA SER A 91 -31.13 -28.64 -37.36
C SER A 91 -32.20 -28.15 -36.37
N GLY A 92 -33.17 -27.37 -36.85
CA GLY A 92 -34.28 -26.83 -36.07
C GLY A 92 -33.97 -25.52 -35.32
N PRO A 93 -34.99 -24.99 -34.61
CA PRO A 93 -34.87 -23.72 -33.94
C PRO A 93 -34.04 -23.81 -32.66
N GLY A 94 -33.39 -22.71 -32.29
CA GLY A 94 -32.76 -22.60 -30.98
C GLY A 94 -33.79 -22.57 -29.85
N GLY A 95 -33.58 -23.38 -28.82
CA GLY A 95 -34.46 -23.49 -27.65
C GLY A 95 -34.67 -22.16 -26.93
N GLU A 96 -33.67 -21.26 -27.01
CA GLU A 96 -33.74 -19.91 -26.47
C GLU A 96 -34.79 -19.02 -27.14
N SER A 97 -35.15 -19.32 -28.38
CA SER A 97 -36.17 -18.59 -29.15
C SER A 97 -37.54 -19.27 -29.16
N SER A 98 -37.56 -20.62 -29.20
CA SER A 98 -38.80 -21.38 -29.32
C SER A 98 -39.52 -21.58 -27.98
N GLY A 99 -38.78 -21.56 -26.87
CA GLY A 99 -39.27 -21.88 -25.53
C GLY A 99 -39.68 -23.34 -25.35
N ASN A 100 -39.35 -24.22 -26.29
CA ASN A 100 -39.66 -25.64 -26.23
C ASN A 100 -38.48 -26.41 -25.61
N SER A 101 -38.74 -27.14 -24.54
CA SER A 101 -37.72 -27.90 -23.81
C SER A 101 -37.10 -29.06 -24.59
N ASN A 102 -37.66 -29.41 -25.75
CA ASN A 102 -37.15 -30.45 -26.63
C ASN A 102 -36.22 -29.91 -27.71
N ASP A 103 -36.12 -28.59 -27.85
CA ASP A 103 -35.22 -27.96 -28.80
C ASP A 103 -33.88 -27.73 -28.09
N ILE A 104 -32.78 -27.85 -28.84
CA ILE A 104 -31.44 -27.66 -28.28
C ILE A 104 -31.25 -26.17 -27.97
N TRP A 105 -30.79 -25.88 -26.74
CA TRP A 105 -30.43 -24.53 -26.33
C TRP A 105 -29.00 -24.22 -26.79
N SER A 106 -28.79 -23.04 -27.37
CA SER A 106 -27.47 -22.58 -27.79
C SER A 106 -26.53 -22.43 -26.60
N ALA A 107 -25.31 -22.98 -26.69
CA ALA A 107 -24.41 -22.99 -25.54
C ALA A 107 -22.95 -23.19 -25.95
N HIS A 108 -22.04 -22.64 -25.16
CA HIS A 108 -20.62 -22.92 -25.22
C HIS A 108 -20.19 -23.88 -24.10
N TRP A 109 -19.35 -24.86 -24.44
CA TRP A 109 -18.85 -25.89 -23.53
C TRP A 109 -17.35 -25.74 -23.26
N PRO A 110 -16.91 -24.78 -22.42
CA PRO A 110 -15.49 -24.37 -22.33
C PRO A 110 -14.56 -25.43 -21.73
N THR A 111 -15.10 -26.39 -20.96
CA THR A 111 -14.30 -27.45 -20.30
C THR A 111 -14.48 -28.80 -20.98
N LEU A 112 -15.12 -28.84 -22.15
CA LEU A 112 -15.39 -30.08 -22.86
C LEU A 112 -14.22 -30.43 -23.76
N THR A 113 -13.64 -31.59 -23.50
CA THR A 113 -12.62 -32.19 -24.37
C THR A 113 -13.21 -33.40 -25.08
N ILE A 114 -13.04 -33.45 -26.40
CA ILE A 114 -13.48 -34.54 -27.27
C ILE A 114 -12.26 -35.10 -28.00
N SER A 115 -12.09 -36.43 -27.93
CA SER A 115 -10.99 -37.11 -28.62
C SER A 115 -11.32 -37.24 -30.10
N THR A 116 -10.33 -36.95 -30.93
CA THR A 116 -10.37 -37.19 -32.38
C THR A 116 -9.41 -38.34 -32.72
N ASP A 117 -9.52 -38.89 -33.93
CA ASP A 117 -8.51 -39.83 -34.46
C ASP A 117 -7.35 -39.14 -35.21
N ASP A 118 -7.33 -37.80 -35.17
CA ASP A 118 -6.26 -36.96 -35.69
C ASP A 118 -5.03 -36.91 -34.79
N GLU A 119 -3.85 -36.83 -35.41
CA GLU A 119 -2.57 -36.56 -34.76
C GLU A 119 -2.11 -35.12 -35.08
N ASP A 120 -1.58 -34.41 -34.09
CA ASP A 120 -0.96 -33.08 -34.26
C ASP A 120 0.38 -33.15 -35.03
N GLU A 121 1.03 -32.00 -35.27
CA GLU A 121 2.33 -31.96 -35.97
C GLU A 121 3.45 -32.76 -35.28
N ASN A 122 3.29 -33.10 -34.00
CA ASN A 122 4.24 -33.87 -33.20
C ASN A 122 3.91 -35.37 -33.16
N GLY A 123 2.76 -35.79 -33.68
CA GLY A 123 2.26 -37.16 -33.63
C GLY A 123 1.57 -37.50 -32.30
N ASP A 124 1.11 -36.50 -31.55
CA ASP A 124 0.30 -36.68 -30.35
C ASP A 124 -1.20 -36.59 -30.71
N ASP A 125 -2.05 -37.35 -30.02
CA ASP A 125 -3.51 -37.34 -30.23
C ASP A 125 -4.06 -35.92 -30.07
N HIS A 126 -4.83 -35.45 -31.06
CA HIS A 126 -5.48 -34.14 -31.01
C HIS A 126 -6.85 -34.22 -30.33
N PHE A 127 -7.22 -33.15 -29.65
CA PHE A 127 -8.50 -33.02 -28.97
C PHE A 127 -9.16 -31.70 -29.36
N VAL A 128 -10.47 -31.75 -29.57
CA VAL A 128 -11.30 -30.54 -29.65
C VAL A 128 -11.60 -30.11 -28.21
N ASP A 129 -11.04 -28.97 -27.82
CA ASP A 129 -11.17 -28.36 -26.50
C ASP A 129 -12.02 -27.09 -26.60
N GLY A 130 -13.19 -27.10 -25.95
CA GLY A 130 -14.16 -26.02 -26.14
C GLY A 130 -14.94 -26.22 -27.44
N ILE A 131 -16.26 -26.06 -27.37
CA ILE A 131 -17.12 -26.15 -28.55
C ILE A 131 -18.43 -25.44 -28.27
N SER A 132 -18.86 -24.63 -29.23
CA SER A 132 -20.17 -23.98 -29.22
C SER A 132 -21.18 -24.74 -30.05
N GLN A 133 -22.43 -24.75 -29.61
CA GLN A 133 -23.57 -25.27 -30.38
C GLN A 133 -24.56 -24.16 -30.68
N VAL A 134 -25.00 -24.11 -31.93
CA VAL A 134 -25.86 -23.03 -32.46
C VAL A 134 -26.97 -23.60 -33.35
N PRO A 135 -28.09 -22.88 -33.51
CA PRO A 135 -29.24 -23.38 -34.25
C PRO A 135 -29.16 -23.05 -35.73
N GLU A 136 -29.96 -23.77 -36.51
CA GLU A 136 -30.24 -23.50 -37.93
C GLU A 136 -30.95 -22.15 -38.11
N TYR A 137 -31.94 -21.86 -37.27
CA TYR A 137 -32.73 -20.62 -37.29
C TYR A 137 -33.28 -20.28 -35.90
N GLN A 138 -33.86 -19.09 -35.75
CA GLN A 138 -34.56 -18.67 -34.55
C GLN A 138 -36.05 -18.46 -34.79
N LEU A 139 -36.87 -18.68 -33.75
CA LEU A 139 -38.31 -18.46 -33.74
C LEU A 139 -38.71 -17.21 -32.96
N SER A 140 -38.13 -16.06 -33.32
CA SER A 140 -38.46 -14.77 -32.71
C SER A 140 -39.37 -13.96 -33.61
N ASN A 141 -40.69 -14.05 -33.36
CA ASN A 141 -41.75 -13.46 -34.20
C ASN A 141 -41.75 -13.94 -35.67
N GLY A 142 -41.50 -15.23 -35.83
CA GLY A 142 -41.32 -15.88 -37.14
C GLY A 142 -39.93 -16.48 -37.22
N GLU A 143 -39.65 -17.10 -38.36
CA GLU A 143 -38.33 -17.63 -38.65
C GLU A 143 -37.35 -16.49 -38.94
N LYS A 144 -36.20 -16.53 -38.27
CA LYS A 144 -35.20 -15.46 -38.25
C LYS A 144 -33.81 -16.04 -38.41
N ASN A 145 -32.93 -15.27 -39.05
CA ASN A 145 -31.52 -15.61 -39.15
C ASN A 145 -30.90 -15.64 -37.73
N PRO A 146 -30.10 -16.67 -37.40
CA PRO A 146 -29.56 -16.88 -36.05
C PRO A 146 -28.27 -16.08 -35.75
N LEU A 147 -27.87 -15.13 -36.60
CA LEU A 147 -26.60 -14.41 -36.53
C LEU A 147 -26.26 -13.89 -35.13
N GLY A 148 -27.22 -13.29 -34.43
CA GLY A 148 -26.98 -12.72 -33.11
C GLY A 148 -26.59 -13.76 -32.06
N VAL A 149 -27.20 -14.94 -32.08
CA VAL A 149 -26.81 -16.06 -31.21
C VAL A 149 -25.49 -16.67 -31.64
N TRP A 150 -25.24 -16.78 -32.95
CA TRP A 150 -23.93 -17.24 -33.42
C TRP A 150 -22.80 -16.33 -32.93
N CYS A 151 -22.97 -15.01 -33.02
CA CYS A 151 -22.00 -14.03 -32.53
C CYS A 151 -21.84 -14.07 -31.00
N HIS A 152 -22.92 -14.32 -30.26
CA HIS A 152 -22.89 -14.48 -28.81
C HIS A 152 -22.10 -15.72 -28.38
N GLU A 153 -22.43 -16.89 -28.92
CA GLU A 153 -21.75 -18.15 -28.59
C GLU A 153 -20.29 -18.17 -29.06
N PHE A 154 -19.99 -17.48 -30.17
CA PHE A 154 -18.61 -17.29 -30.60
C PHE A 154 -17.85 -16.30 -29.68
N GLY A 155 -18.55 -15.37 -29.02
CA GLY A 155 -17.95 -14.53 -28.00
C GLY A 155 -17.44 -15.33 -26.79
N HIS A 156 -18.12 -16.41 -26.43
CA HIS A 156 -17.62 -17.37 -25.43
C HIS A 156 -16.41 -18.16 -25.91
N GLU A 157 -16.36 -18.52 -27.19
CA GLU A 157 -15.18 -19.15 -27.83
C GLU A 157 -13.95 -18.24 -27.71
N LEU A 158 -14.15 -16.92 -27.78
CA LEU A 158 -13.10 -15.92 -27.55
C LEU A 158 -12.75 -15.74 -26.05
N GLY A 159 -13.50 -16.37 -25.14
CA GLY A 159 -13.22 -16.40 -23.70
C GLY A 159 -14.02 -15.41 -22.85
N LEU A 160 -15.02 -14.73 -23.39
CA LEU A 160 -15.86 -13.79 -22.65
C LEU A 160 -16.96 -14.51 -21.84
N PRO A 161 -17.37 -13.98 -20.67
CA PRO A 161 -18.52 -14.46 -19.93
C PRO A 161 -19.79 -13.77 -20.42
N ASP A 162 -20.93 -14.23 -19.92
CA ASP A 162 -22.20 -13.54 -19.99
C ASP A 162 -22.23 -12.34 -19.06
N TYR A 163 -22.82 -11.25 -19.57
CA TYR A 163 -23.06 -10.01 -18.81
C TYR A 163 -24.54 -9.75 -18.55
N TYR A 164 -25.43 -10.63 -19.00
CA TYR A 164 -26.76 -10.71 -18.41
C TYR A 164 -26.67 -11.42 -17.06
N ASP A 165 -27.67 -11.21 -16.20
CA ASP A 165 -27.76 -11.91 -14.93
C ASP A 165 -28.29 -13.34 -15.15
N THR A 166 -27.45 -14.32 -14.85
CA THR A 166 -27.73 -15.73 -15.18
C THR A 166 -28.71 -16.41 -14.24
N ASP A 167 -29.03 -15.82 -13.08
CA ASP A 167 -30.11 -16.32 -12.21
C ASP A 167 -31.45 -15.58 -12.40
N GLY A 168 -31.42 -14.50 -13.18
CA GLY A 168 -32.59 -13.81 -13.73
C GLY A 168 -33.30 -12.88 -12.75
N SER A 169 -32.63 -12.37 -11.71
CA SER A 169 -33.20 -11.29 -10.88
C SER A 169 -33.05 -9.89 -11.47
N SER A 170 -32.14 -9.69 -12.44
CA SER A 170 -31.97 -8.46 -13.21
C SER A 170 -31.73 -8.75 -14.72
N GLU A 171 -31.51 -7.71 -15.53
CA GLU A 171 -31.15 -7.86 -16.95
C GLU A 171 -29.62 -7.71 -17.19
N GLY A 172 -28.82 -7.57 -16.12
CA GLY A 172 -27.39 -7.30 -16.19
C GLY A 172 -27.12 -5.99 -16.95
N VAL A 173 -26.48 -6.06 -18.12
CA VAL A 173 -26.28 -4.90 -19.01
C VAL A 173 -27.28 -4.80 -20.18
N GLY A 174 -28.30 -5.66 -20.21
CA GLY A 174 -29.41 -5.58 -21.15
C GLY A 174 -29.00 -5.61 -22.63
N ASN A 175 -29.66 -4.78 -23.45
CA ASN A 175 -29.47 -4.71 -24.90
C ASN A 175 -28.20 -3.94 -25.33
N TRP A 176 -27.34 -3.53 -24.40
CA TRP A 176 -26.19 -2.66 -24.69
C TRP A 176 -24.91 -3.41 -25.08
N ALA A 177 -24.88 -4.74 -24.89
CA ALA A 177 -23.76 -5.61 -25.24
C ALA A 177 -24.23 -6.95 -25.84
N VAL A 178 -23.50 -7.47 -26.83
CA VAL A 178 -23.80 -8.77 -27.47
C VAL A 178 -23.71 -9.97 -26.51
N MET A 179 -22.81 -9.92 -25.52
CA MET A 179 -22.69 -10.92 -24.45
C MET A 179 -23.78 -10.77 -23.37
N ALA A 180 -24.81 -9.98 -23.65
CA ALA A 180 -26.02 -9.80 -22.85
C ALA A 180 -27.25 -9.99 -23.76
N ALA A 181 -28.33 -9.23 -23.54
CA ALA A 181 -29.51 -9.28 -24.41
C ALA A 181 -29.28 -8.62 -25.79
N GLY A 182 -28.16 -7.93 -26.00
CA GLY A 182 -27.84 -7.26 -27.26
C GLY A 182 -27.65 -8.21 -28.46
N SER A 183 -27.46 -9.50 -28.23
CA SER A 183 -27.53 -10.54 -29.26
C SER A 183 -28.91 -10.62 -29.94
N TRP A 184 -29.97 -10.15 -29.27
CA TRP A 184 -31.35 -10.16 -29.79
C TRP A 184 -31.74 -8.89 -30.55
N GLY A 185 -30.79 -8.02 -30.90
CA GLY A 185 -31.03 -6.86 -31.74
C GLY A 185 -31.75 -7.25 -33.05
N ASN A 186 -32.79 -6.48 -33.41
CA ASN A 186 -33.68 -6.80 -34.54
C ASN A 186 -34.27 -8.24 -34.50
N ASN A 187 -34.58 -8.76 -33.31
CA ASN A 187 -35.04 -10.15 -33.09
C ASN A 187 -33.97 -11.21 -33.43
N GLY A 188 -32.68 -10.91 -33.23
CA GLY A 188 -31.57 -11.84 -33.44
C GLY A 188 -30.87 -11.69 -34.80
N GLU A 189 -31.45 -10.96 -35.75
CA GLU A 189 -30.87 -10.78 -37.09
C GLU A 189 -29.74 -9.74 -37.13
N THR A 190 -29.61 -8.89 -36.11
CA THR A 190 -28.62 -7.81 -36.08
C THR A 190 -28.10 -7.62 -34.66
N PRO A 191 -27.05 -8.36 -34.24
CA PRO A 191 -26.45 -8.17 -32.93
C PRO A 191 -25.87 -6.77 -32.80
N VAL A 192 -25.92 -6.20 -31.60
CA VAL A 192 -25.26 -4.93 -31.25
C VAL A 192 -23.77 -5.17 -31.00
N TYR A 193 -22.99 -4.10 -30.86
CA TYR A 193 -21.56 -4.23 -30.58
C TYR A 193 -21.29 -4.87 -29.20
N PHE A 194 -20.10 -5.46 -29.05
CA PHE A 194 -19.52 -5.80 -27.75
C PHE A 194 -19.42 -4.56 -26.85
N SER A 195 -19.48 -4.74 -25.51
CA SER A 195 -19.28 -3.63 -24.57
C SER A 195 -17.86 -3.06 -24.67
N ALA A 196 -17.67 -1.83 -24.18
CA ALA A 196 -16.33 -1.23 -24.10
C ALA A 196 -15.32 -2.16 -23.40
N TYR A 197 -15.73 -2.80 -22.30
CA TYR A 197 -14.87 -3.71 -21.55
C TYR A 197 -14.49 -4.96 -22.35
N SER A 198 -15.44 -5.60 -23.06
CA SER A 198 -15.14 -6.79 -23.86
C SER A 198 -14.15 -6.49 -24.98
N ARG A 199 -14.32 -5.36 -25.68
CA ARG A 199 -13.38 -4.96 -26.76
C ARG A 199 -11.99 -4.65 -26.21
N TYR A 200 -11.92 -4.09 -24.99
CA TYR A 200 -10.66 -3.90 -24.27
C TYR A 200 -10.01 -5.23 -23.88
N TRP A 201 -10.77 -6.15 -23.27
CA TRP A 201 -10.26 -7.44 -22.81
C TRP A 201 -9.77 -8.32 -23.96
N LEU A 202 -10.47 -8.31 -25.10
CA LEU A 202 -10.05 -8.99 -26.33
C LEU A 202 -8.87 -8.33 -27.05
N GLY A 203 -8.44 -7.14 -26.60
CA GLY A 203 -7.33 -6.40 -27.19
C GLY A 203 -7.67 -5.72 -28.53
N TRP A 204 -8.96 -5.54 -28.84
CA TRP A 204 -9.41 -4.85 -30.05
C TRP A 204 -9.34 -3.33 -29.90
N ASP A 205 -9.62 -2.83 -28.69
CA ASP A 205 -9.53 -1.42 -28.33
C ASP A 205 -8.59 -1.23 -27.13
N GLU A 206 -7.80 -0.16 -27.15
CA GLU A 206 -6.98 0.26 -26.00
C GLU A 206 -7.59 1.53 -25.38
N PRO A 207 -8.15 1.46 -24.15
CA PRO A 207 -8.73 2.63 -23.50
C PRO A 207 -7.71 3.74 -23.27
N THR A 208 -8.09 4.97 -23.60
CA THR A 208 -7.30 6.16 -23.31
C THR A 208 -7.43 6.49 -21.83
N LEU A 209 -6.35 6.30 -21.07
CA LEU A 209 -6.30 6.64 -19.65
C LEU A 209 -6.42 8.17 -19.45
N VAL A 210 -7.42 8.59 -18.68
CA VAL A 210 -7.57 9.99 -18.25
C VAL A 210 -6.74 10.20 -16.99
N GLN A 211 -5.85 11.20 -17.01
CA GLN A 211 -4.88 11.49 -15.94
C GLN A 211 -5.12 12.85 -15.24
N GLY A 212 -6.22 13.52 -15.55
CA GLY A 212 -6.57 14.82 -14.97
C GLY A 212 -7.68 15.51 -15.75
N ASP A 213 -7.86 16.81 -15.50
CA ASP A 213 -8.94 17.60 -16.09
C ASP A 213 -8.82 17.75 -17.61
N ILE A 214 -9.93 17.51 -18.31
CA ILE A 214 -10.07 17.70 -19.75
C ILE A 214 -11.33 18.50 -20.02
N ALA A 215 -11.17 19.72 -20.54
CA ALA A 215 -12.29 20.55 -20.97
C ALA A 215 -12.61 20.31 -22.45
N ASN A 216 -13.91 20.24 -22.79
CA ASN A 216 -14.47 20.05 -24.13
C ASN A 216 -13.90 18.81 -24.84
N LEU A 217 -13.79 17.69 -24.12
CA LEU A 217 -13.43 16.41 -24.71
C LEU A 217 -14.50 15.98 -25.71
N VAL A 218 -14.11 15.78 -26.97
CA VAL A 218 -14.98 15.21 -28.01
C VAL A 218 -14.82 13.70 -28.01
N ILE A 219 -15.91 12.99 -27.73
CA ILE A 219 -16.01 11.53 -27.80
C ILE A 219 -16.76 11.17 -29.09
N GLU A 220 -16.00 10.71 -30.09
CA GLU A 220 -16.52 10.28 -31.39
C GLU A 220 -17.23 8.92 -31.27
N PRO A 221 -18.23 8.61 -32.14
CA PRO A 221 -18.90 7.32 -32.15
C PRO A 221 -17.95 6.14 -32.32
N VAL A 222 -18.18 5.06 -31.57
CA VAL A 222 -17.39 3.81 -31.68
C VAL A 222 -17.42 3.26 -33.11
N SER A 223 -18.57 3.33 -33.78
CA SER A 223 -18.77 2.87 -35.17
C SER A 223 -17.91 3.64 -36.18
N GLU A 224 -17.45 4.85 -35.85
CA GLU A 224 -16.58 5.69 -36.68
C GLU A 224 -15.12 5.70 -36.21
N GLY A 225 -14.74 4.77 -35.34
CA GLY A 225 -13.38 4.66 -34.80
C GLY A 225 -13.13 5.48 -33.52
N GLY A 226 -14.21 5.91 -32.86
CA GLY A 226 -14.17 6.55 -31.56
C GLY A 226 -13.42 5.74 -30.51
N LYS A 227 -12.84 6.45 -29.53
CA LYS A 227 -12.02 5.88 -28.46
C LYS A 227 -12.84 5.62 -27.22
N ILE A 228 -12.40 4.62 -26.45
CA ILE A 228 -12.82 4.41 -25.07
C ILE A 228 -11.95 5.29 -24.17
N TYR A 229 -12.55 5.95 -23.18
CA TYR A 229 -11.81 6.67 -22.13
C TYR A 229 -11.95 5.95 -20.80
N LYS A 230 -10.83 5.69 -20.13
CA LYS A 230 -10.77 5.00 -18.83
C LYS A 230 -10.50 6.00 -17.71
N LEU A 231 -11.40 6.03 -16.73
CA LEU A 231 -11.35 6.89 -15.54
C LEU A 231 -11.15 5.98 -14.33
N PRO A 232 -9.90 5.72 -13.90
CA PRO A 232 -9.61 4.81 -12.80
C PRO A 232 -10.17 5.36 -11.50
N ILE A 233 -11.01 4.59 -10.79
CA ILE A 233 -11.39 4.96 -9.43
C ILE A 233 -10.17 4.64 -8.57
N PRO A 234 -9.49 5.63 -7.98
CA PRO A 234 -8.42 5.34 -7.07
C PRO A 234 -9.02 4.54 -5.93
N GLY A 235 -8.61 3.28 -5.81
CA GLY A 235 -8.99 2.44 -4.69
C GLY A 235 -8.60 3.19 -3.45
N ASN A 236 -9.59 3.71 -2.75
CA ASN A 236 -9.43 4.56 -1.59
C ASN A 236 -8.55 3.78 -0.60
N TRP A 237 -7.23 4.00 -0.62
CA TRP A 237 -6.34 3.43 0.37
C TRP A 237 -6.23 1.89 0.39
N THR A 238 -6.61 1.17 -0.68
CA THR A 238 -6.32 -0.26 -0.93
C THR A 238 -6.66 -0.65 -2.39
N ASP A 239 -5.68 -1.07 -3.19
CA ASP A 239 -5.69 -2.00 -4.35
C ASP A 239 -6.97 -2.24 -5.22
N SER A 240 -8.01 -1.39 -5.25
CA SER A 240 -9.24 -1.69 -6.00
C SER A 240 -9.04 -1.56 -7.51
N GLU A 241 -9.50 -2.55 -8.25
CA GLU A 241 -9.46 -2.57 -9.73
C GLU A 241 -10.74 -1.97 -10.35
N GLN A 242 -11.37 -1.00 -9.67
CA GLN A 242 -12.59 -0.31 -10.12
C GLN A 242 -12.30 0.88 -11.02
N TYR A 243 -13.14 1.11 -12.03
CA TYR A 243 -13.02 2.24 -12.95
C TYR A 243 -14.28 2.48 -13.79
N PHE A 244 -14.40 3.68 -14.35
CA PHE A 244 -15.41 3.97 -15.37
C PHE A 244 -14.81 3.88 -16.79
N LEU A 245 -15.57 3.31 -17.73
CA LEU A 245 -15.28 3.40 -19.17
C LEU A 245 -16.35 4.25 -19.86
N LEU A 246 -15.90 5.20 -20.66
CA LEU A 246 -16.77 6.08 -21.44
C LEU A 246 -16.66 5.71 -22.91
N GLU A 247 -17.80 5.53 -23.56
CA GLU A 247 -17.88 5.36 -25.01
C GLU A 247 -19.13 6.04 -25.57
N ASN A 248 -19.04 6.53 -26.81
CA ASN A 248 -20.19 7.09 -27.51
C ASN A 248 -20.77 6.06 -28.50
N ARG A 249 -22.01 5.64 -28.26
CA ARG A 249 -22.73 4.65 -29.08
C ARG A 249 -23.85 5.33 -29.84
N GLN A 250 -23.96 5.05 -31.14
CA GLN A 250 -24.95 5.64 -32.04
C GLN A 250 -25.72 4.54 -32.76
N GLN A 251 -27.00 4.79 -33.07
CA GLN A 251 -27.87 3.84 -33.79
C GLN A 251 -27.48 3.72 -35.29
N THR A 252 -26.29 3.19 -35.53
CA THR A 252 -25.65 3.06 -36.85
C THR A 252 -24.98 1.70 -36.98
N LYS A 253 -24.86 1.19 -38.21
CA LYS A 253 -24.25 -0.12 -38.51
C LYS A 253 -24.86 -1.24 -37.65
N TYR A 254 -24.09 -2.14 -37.03
CA TYR A 254 -24.65 -3.18 -36.17
C TYR A 254 -25.37 -2.65 -34.90
N ASP A 255 -25.10 -1.41 -34.47
CA ASP A 255 -25.82 -0.75 -33.38
C ASP A 255 -27.16 -0.09 -33.80
N THR A 256 -27.60 -0.23 -35.06
CA THR A 256 -28.84 0.40 -35.59
C THR A 256 -30.09 0.14 -34.72
N TYR A 257 -30.11 -0.98 -33.99
CA TYR A 257 -31.25 -1.40 -33.17
C TYR A 257 -31.02 -1.28 -31.66
N LEU A 258 -30.02 -0.50 -31.22
CA LEU A 258 -29.87 -0.14 -29.82
C LEU A 258 -31.13 0.57 -29.28
N PRO A 259 -31.43 0.49 -27.97
CA PRO A 259 -32.58 1.18 -27.39
C PRO A 259 -32.49 2.72 -27.47
N GLY A 260 -31.26 3.25 -27.48
CA GLY A 260 -30.95 4.67 -27.56
C GLY A 260 -29.55 4.93 -28.11
N GLU A 261 -29.17 6.21 -28.15
CA GLU A 261 -27.86 6.70 -28.62
C GLU A 261 -27.33 7.78 -27.68
N GLY A 262 -26.01 7.81 -27.47
CA GLY A 262 -25.35 8.78 -26.61
C GLY A 262 -24.10 8.23 -25.93
N LEU A 263 -23.68 8.90 -24.86
CA LEU A 263 -22.57 8.47 -24.03
C LEU A 263 -23.04 7.36 -23.08
N LEU A 264 -22.43 6.19 -23.17
CA LEU A 264 -22.52 5.16 -22.16
C LEU A 264 -21.38 5.31 -21.16
N ILE A 265 -21.70 5.15 -19.89
CA ILE A 265 -20.74 5.12 -18.79
C ILE A 265 -20.83 3.72 -18.16
N TRP A 266 -19.80 2.92 -18.36
CA TRP A 266 -19.69 1.58 -17.78
C TRP A 266 -18.95 1.66 -16.45
N HIS A 267 -19.52 1.11 -15.39
CA HIS A 267 -18.84 0.94 -14.11
C HIS A 267 -18.30 -0.48 -14.03
N ILE A 268 -16.97 -0.60 -13.98
CA ILE A 268 -16.26 -1.88 -14.02
C ILE A 268 -15.61 -2.14 -12.66
N ASP A 269 -15.74 -3.38 -12.19
CA ASP A 269 -14.97 -3.94 -11.08
C ASP A 269 -14.28 -5.23 -11.56
N GLU A 270 -12.99 -5.12 -11.86
CA GLU A 270 -12.20 -6.26 -12.35
C GLU A 270 -12.04 -7.38 -11.31
N GLU A 271 -12.10 -7.07 -10.01
CA GLU A 271 -12.02 -8.08 -8.94
C GLU A 271 -13.25 -9.00 -8.98
N ILE A 272 -14.44 -8.40 -9.15
CA ILE A 272 -15.69 -9.15 -9.33
C ILE A 272 -15.68 -9.89 -10.66
N MET A 273 -15.25 -9.24 -11.74
CA MET A 273 -15.14 -9.89 -13.06
C MET A 273 -14.29 -11.16 -12.98
N PHE A 274 -13.05 -11.07 -12.50
CA PHE A 274 -12.15 -12.23 -12.48
C PHE A 274 -12.59 -13.30 -11.48
N SER A 275 -13.14 -12.93 -10.32
CA SER A 275 -13.59 -13.89 -9.32
C SER A 275 -14.83 -14.70 -9.76
N LYS A 276 -15.65 -14.14 -10.66
CA LYS A 276 -16.89 -14.75 -11.16
C LYS A 276 -16.85 -15.13 -12.64
N TRP A 277 -15.71 -14.93 -13.31
CA TRP A 277 -15.53 -15.17 -14.76
C TRP A 277 -15.84 -16.62 -15.14
N SER A 278 -15.15 -17.58 -14.52
CA SER A 278 -15.29 -19.00 -14.87
C SER A 278 -16.61 -19.62 -14.43
N SER A 279 -17.31 -19.01 -13.47
CA SER A 279 -18.66 -19.44 -13.07
C SER A 279 -19.76 -18.81 -13.91
N ASN A 280 -19.41 -17.84 -14.76
CA ASN A 280 -20.37 -17.13 -15.62
C ASN A 280 -21.47 -16.42 -14.80
N THR A 281 -21.08 -15.74 -13.72
CA THR A 281 -22.00 -15.10 -12.77
C THR A 281 -21.58 -13.66 -12.43
N VAL A 282 -20.91 -12.98 -13.36
CA VAL A 282 -20.24 -11.70 -13.09
C VAL A 282 -21.21 -10.59 -12.67
N ASN A 283 -22.48 -10.68 -13.08
CA ASN A 283 -23.53 -9.68 -12.82
C ASN A 283 -24.70 -10.18 -11.95
N ASN A 284 -24.57 -11.34 -11.29
CA ASN A 284 -25.64 -11.91 -10.43
C ASN A 284 -25.79 -11.25 -9.04
N ASP A 285 -25.07 -10.16 -8.77
CA ASP A 285 -25.26 -9.38 -7.54
C ASP A 285 -25.64 -7.97 -7.93
N GLU A 286 -26.93 -7.63 -7.80
CA GLU A 286 -27.48 -6.33 -8.22
C GLU A 286 -26.91 -5.16 -7.42
N ASN A 287 -26.31 -5.43 -6.25
CA ASN A 287 -25.70 -4.37 -5.45
C ASN A 287 -24.21 -4.20 -5.76
N HIS A 288 -23.59 -5.15 -6.49
CA HIS A 288 -22.17 -5.13 -6.83
C HIS A 288 -21.88 -6.03 -8.05
N LYS A 289 -22.23 -5.52 -9.23
CA LYS A 289 -21.92 -6.15 -10.52
C LYS A 289 -20.45 -5.98 -10.87
N GLY A 290 -19.90 -6.89 -11.66
CA GLY A 290 -18.56 -6.70 -12.22
C GLY A 290 -18.53 -5.72 -13.41
N MET A 291 -19.64 -5.63 -14.15
CA MET A 291 -19.83 -4.62 -15.19
C MET A 291 -21.27 -4.16 -15.16
N ASP A 292 -21.42 -2.86 -14.97
CA ASP A 292 -22.71 -2.20 -14.85
C ASP A 292 -22.79 -1.03 -15.82
N LEU A 293 -24.01 -0.68 -16.21
CA LEU A 293 -24.28 0.51 -17.02
C LEU A 293 -24.96 1.55 -16.13
N GLU A 294 -24.34 2.72 -16.02
CA GLU A 294 -24.91 3.83 -15.26
C GLU A 294 -26.05 4.47 -16.10
N GLU A 295 -27.30 4.12 -15.82
CA GLU A 295 -28.49 4.55 -16.59
C GLU A 295 -28.78 6.05 -16.36
N ALA A 296 -28.59 6.90 -17.38
CA ALA A 296 -28.58 8.36 -17.23
C ALA A 296 -29.88 8.99 -16.71
N ASP A 297 -31.02 8.30 -16.86
CA ASP A 297 -32.30 8.77 -16.35
C ASP A 297 -32.57 8.38 -14.88
N GLY A 298 -31.75 7.48 -14.33
CA GLY A 298 -31.80 7.02 -12.94
C GLY A 298 -33.02 6.16 -12.63
N ASN A 299 -33.55 5.40 -13.60
CA ASN A 299 -34.66 4.48 -13.35
C ASN A 299 -34.22 3.10 -12.81
N ASP A 300 -32.96 2.73 -13.01
CA ASP A 300 -32.39 1.41 -12.69
C ASP A 300 -33.25 0.27 -13.30
N ASP A 301 -33.66 0.45 -14.56
CA ASP A 301 -34.55 -0.49 -15.25
C ASP A 301 -33.84 -1.84 -15.49
N LEU A 302 -32.53 -1.82 -15.69
CA LEU A 302 -31.70 -3.02 -15.85
C LEU A 302 -31.57 -3.80 -14.54
N ASP A 303 -31.34 -3.11 -13.42
CA ASP A 303 -31.24 -3.70 -12.07
C ASP A 303 -32.55 -4.29 -11.58
N SER A 304 -33.65 -3.61 -11.84
CA SER A 304 -34.97 -4.02 -11.37
C SER A 304 -35.66 -5.04 -12.29
N GLY A 305 -35.04 -5.38 -13.42
CA GLY A 305 -35.62 -6.25 -14.44
C GLY A 305 -36.88 -5.66 -15.09
N ALA A 306 -37.01 -4.34 -15.11
CA ALA A 306 -38.18 -3.66 -15.63
C ALA A 306 -38.19 -3.65 -17.17
N ASN A 307 -37.02 -3.43 -17.78
CA ASN A 307 -36.81 -3.57 -19.21
C ASN A 307 -35.32 -3.84 -19.53
N ARG A 308 -34.99 -4.12 -20.79
CA ARG A 308 -33.63 -4.47 -21.26
C ARG A 308 -32.82 -3.25 -21.73
N GLY A 309 -33.15 -2.07 -21.24
CA GLY A 309 -32.62 -0.78 -21.63
C GLY A 309 -33.56 0.00 -22.55
N ASP A 310 -33.49 1.33 -22.45
CA ASP A 310 -34.29 2.25 -23.23
C ASP A 310 -33.53 3.52 -23.70
N SER A 311 -34.23 4.48 -24.28
CA SER A 311 -33.59 5.68 -24.84
C SER A 311 -33.09 6.68 -23.77
N GLY A 312 -33.44 6.46 -22.51
CA GLY A 312 -33.05 7.25 -21.33
C GLY A 312 -31.70 6.84 -20.75
N ASP A 313 -31.23 5.62 -20.98
CA ASP A 313 -30.00 5.09 -20.38
C ASP A 313 -28.73 5.84 -20.86
N PRO A 314 -28.57 6.21 -22.15
CA PRO A 314 -27.39 6.96 -22.58
C PRO A 314 -27.43 8.43 -22.16
N PHE A 315 -26.30 8.95 -21.68
CA PHE A 315 -26.16 10.36 -21.40
C PHE A 315 -26.11 11.18 -22.70
N ARG A 316 -27.08 12.08 -22.85
CA ARG A 316 -27.14 13.09 -23.93
C ARG A 316 -27.07 14.52 -23.43
N SER A 317 -27.25 14.71 -22.14
CA SER A 317 -27.14 16.00 -21.47
C SER A 317 -26.90 15.82 -19.98
N GLY A 318 -26.40 16.86 -19.31
CA GLY A 318 -26.30 16.87 -17.85
C GLY A 318 -24.90 16.54 -17.35
N SER A 319 -24.84 15.75 -16.28
CA SER A 319 -23.60 15.47 -15.55
C SER A 319 -23.69 14.15 -14.80
N PHE A 320 -22.55 13.48 -14.64
CA PHE A 320 -22.35 12.30 -13.82
C PHE A 320 -21.31 12.63 -12.74
N THR A 321 -21.78 12.75 -11.50
CA THR A 321 -21.02 13.27 -10.35
C THR A 321 -21.43 12.54 -9.08
N LYS A 322 -20.69 12.69 -7.97
CA LYS A 322 -21.09 12.14 -6.67
C LYS A 322 -22.43 12.68 -6.13
N ASP A 323 -22.89 13.83 -6.66
CA ASP A 323 -24.10 14.52 -6.19
C ASP A 323 -25.31 14.33 -7.15
N THR A 324 -25.17 13.51 -8.21
CA THR A 324 -26.23 13.19 -9.18
C THR A 324 -26.87 11.82 -8.89
N TYR A 325 -27.87 11.42 -9.68
CA TYR A 325 -28.33 10.04 -9.75
C TYR A 325 -28.56 9.70 -11.23
N PRO A 326 -27.88 8.69 -11.80
CA PRO A 326 -26.83 7.87 -11.18
C PRO A 326 -25.60 8.72 -10.77
N ASN A 327 -24.74 8.15 -9.93
CA ASN A 327 -23.68 8.89 -9.24
C ASN A 327 -22.30 8.28 -9.48
N SER A 328 -21.26 9.10 -9.39
CA SER A 328 -19.87 8.65 -9.61
C SER A 328 -19.21 8.05 -8.36
N LEU A 329 -19.95 7.52 -7.39
CA LEU A 329 -19.33 6.85 -6.23
C LEU A 329 -18.84 5.44 -6.63
N ALA A 330 -17.82 4.96 -5.93
CA ALA A 330 -17.44 3.55 -5.95
C ALA A 330 -18.53 2.69 -5.29
N TYR A 331 -18.54 1.37 -5.54
CA TYR A 331 -19.51 0.45 -4.92
C TYR A 331 -19.52 0.49 -3.38
N ASN A 332 -18.39 0.81 -2.74
CA ASN A 332 -18.29 0.96 -1.28
C ASN A 332 -18.86 2.31 -0.75
N GLY A 333 -19.40 3.15 -1.62
CA GLY A 333 -19.97 4.47 -1.31
C GLY A 333 -18.94 5.59 -1.15
N SER A 334 -17.66 5.33 -1.42
CA SER A 334 -16.63 6.38 -1.40
C SER A 334 -16.57 7.17 -2.69
N GLU A 335 -16.10 8.42 -2.60
CA GLU A 335 -15.97 9.29 -3.77
C GLU A 335 -14.91 8.74 -4.74
N SER A 336 -15.25 8.62 -6.02
CA SER A 336 -14.28 8.23 -7.04
C SER A 336 -13.26 9.30 -7.40
N GLY A 337 -13.52 10.55 -6.99
CA GLY A 337 -12.83 11.74 -7.48
C GLY A 337 -13.28 12.18 -8.88
N TRP A 338 -13.94 11.34 -9.68
CA TRP A 338 -14.31 11.72 -11.04
C TRP A 338 -15.63 12.49 -11.11
N LYS A 339 -15.63 13.49 -11.98
CA LYS A 339 -16.79 14.28 -12.35
C LYS A 339 -16.84 14.47 -13.85
N ILE A 340 -17.96 14.11 -14.47
CA ILE A 340 -18.23 14.35 -15.88
C ILE A 340 -19.35 15.38 -15.95
N ASP A 341 -19.04 16.58 -16.43
CA ASP A 341 -19.95 17.71 -16.54
C ASP A 341 -20.17 18.13 -17.99
N ASN A 342 -21.15 19.01 -18.19
CA ASN A 342 -21.42 19.66 -19.47
C ASN A 342 -21.55 18.66 -20.61
N ILE A 343 -22.17 17.51 -20.34
CA ILE A 343 -22.45 16.51 -21.37
C ILE A 343 -23.39 17.17 -22.36
N GLU A 344 -22.99 17.20 -23.63
CA GLU A 344 -23.78 17.76 -24.72
C GLU A 344 -23.57 16.98 -26.02
N VAL A 345 -24.57 17.00 -26.89
CA VAL A 345 -24.53 16.38 -28.22
C VAL A 345 -24.08 17.41 -29.26
N ASP A 346 -23.05 17.09 -30.04
CA ASP A 346 -22.60 17.85 -31.22
C ASP A 346 -22.58 16.96 -32.47
N GLY A 347 -23.70 16.96 -33.21
CA GLY A 347 -23.91 15.99 -34.28
C GLY A 347 -24.02 14.58 -33.70
N ASP A 348 -23.18 13.67 -34.18
CA ASP A 348 -23.08 12.30 -33.65
C ASP A 348 -22.06 12.21 -32.50
N ASN A 349 -21.30 13.27 -32.23
CA ASN A 349 -20.31 13.31 -31.16
C ASN A 349 -20.96 13.69 -29.82
N ILE A 350 -20.31 13.28 -28.73
CA ILE A 350 -20.58 13.80 -27.39
C ILE A 350 -19.43 14.70 -26.97
N ILE A 351 -19.73 15.87 -26.42
CA ILE A 351 -18.75 16.75 -25.79
C ILE A 351 -18.96 16.68 -24.28
N VAL A 352 -17.88 16.52 -23.51
CA VAL A 352 -17.90 16.51 -22.05
C VAL A 352 -16.74 17.31 -21.45
N ASP A 353 -16.92 17.81 -20.23
CA ASP A 353 -15.84 18.23 -19.36
C ASP A 353 -15.59 17.13 -18.34
N ILE A 354 -14.37 16.59 -18.29
CA ILE A 354 -13.94 15.65 -17.25
C ILE A 354 -13.09 16.41 -16.25
N SER A 355 -13.39 16.25 -14.97
CA SER A 355 -12.52 16.72 -13.88
C SER A 355 -12.30 15.62 -12.86
N PHE A 356 -11.11 15.65 -12.24
CA PHE A 356 -10.76 14.80 -11.12
C PHE A 356 -10.65 15.69 -9.86
N LEU A 357 -11.15 15.19 -8.74
CA LEU A 357 -11.15 15.82 -7.42
C LEU A 357 -10.44 14.86 -6.46
N SER A 358 -9.12 14.92 -6.41
CA SER A 358 -8.32 14.26 -5.37
C SER A 358 -8.19 15.15 -4.15
N LYS A 359 -8.16 14.54 -2.97
CA LYS A 359 -7.65 15.26 -1.79
C LYS A 359 -6.13 15.35 -1.93
N PRO A 360 -5.50 16.42 -1.42
CA PRO A 360 -4.05 16.44 -1.29
C PRO A 360 -3.60 15.30 -0.37
N HIS A 361 -2.35 14.86 -0.48
CA HIS A 361 -1.74 13.92 0.43
C HIS A 361 -0.79 14.63 1.39
N ALA A 362 -1.12 14.60 2.68
CA ALA A 362 -0.32 15.21 3.74
C ALA A 362 0.90 14.33 4.06
N ILE A 363 2.10 14.91 3.97
CA ILE A 363 3.35 14.26 4.40
C ILE A 363 4.06 15.22 5.34
N ALA A 364 4.31 14.76 6.57
CA ALA A 364 5.00 15.51 7.60
C ALA A 364 6.20 14.74 8.15
N ASP A 365 7.27 15.46 8.46
CA ASP A 365 8.46 14.95 9.15
C ASP A 365 9.01 16.00 10.14
N ALA A 366 9.91 15.59 11.03
CA ALA A 366 10.63 16.46 11.95
C ALA A 366 12.10 16.02 12.08
N ASP A 367 13.01 16.95 12.37
CA ASP A 367 14.45 16.63 12.51
C ASP A 367 14.70 15.51 13.55
N GLU A 368 13.94 15.51 14.65
CA GLU A 368 14.04 14.55 15.74
C GLU A 368 12.65 14.26 16.33
N ALA A 369 12.41 13.02 16.78
CA ALA A 369 11.17 12.63 17.47
C ALA A 369 11.23 12.91 18.99
N VAL A 370 12.41 13.21 19.52
CA VAL A 370 12.65 13.55 20.93
C VAL A 370 13.47 14.83 20.96
N VAL A 371 13.05 15.85 21.71
CA VAL A 371 13.74 17.15 21.82
C VAL A 371 13.77 17.62 23.28
N ALA A 372 14.81 18.35 23.69
CA ALA A 372 14.88 18.91 25.04
C ALA A 372 13.92 20.11 25.20
N GLU A 373 13.34 20.27 26.39
CA GLU A 373 12.50 21.41 26.77
C GLU A 373 13.18 22.75 26.45
N GLY A 374 12.51 23.59 25.68
CA GLY A 374 13.00 24.92 25.28
C GLY A 374 13.94 24.96 24.08
N GLU A 375 14.30 23.82 23.49
CA GLU A 375 15.05 23.77 22.23
C GLU A 375 14.14 23.90 21.00
N ALA A 376 14.71 24.40 19.90
CA ALA A 376 13.99 24.60 18.65
C ALA A 376 14.01 23.32 17.80
N LEU A 377 12.83 22.88 17.34
CA LEU A 377 12.64 21.73 16.46
C LEU A 377 12.12 22.18 15.09
N GLN A 378 12.75 21.73 14.02
CA GLN A 378 12.32 21.96 12.64
C GLN A 378 11.34 20.87 12.18
N PHE A 379 10.28 21.31 11.51
CA PHE A 379 9.28 20.45 10.88
C PHE A 379 9.29 20.64 9.36
N TYR A 380 8.93 19.59 8.62
CA TYR A 380 8.89 19.58 7.17
C TYR A 380 7.52 19.12 6.67
N GLY A 381 6.85 19.97 5.90
CA GLY A 381 5.58 19.68 5.24
C GLY A 381 5.67 19.75 3.72
N ASN A 382 6.80 20.21 3.18
CA ASN A 382 7.02 20.44 1.75
C ASN A 382 7.06 19.17 0.89
N GLU A 383 6.97 17.99 1.48
CA GLU A 383 6.82 16.71 0.75
C GLU A 383 5.34 16.37 0.48
N SER A 384 4.41 17.09 1.10
CA SER A 384 2.98 16.96 0.79
C SER A 384 2.74 17.35 -0.67
N TRP A 385 1.78 16.69 -1.33
CA TRP A 385 1.50 16.86 -2.75
C TRP A 385 0.02 16.66 -3.06
N ASP A 386 -0.37 16.91 -4.31
CA ASP A 386 -1.75 16.87 -4.78
C ASP A 386 -1.76 16.42 -6.25
N GLU A 387 -2.51 15.37 -6.59
CA GLU A 387 -2.52 14.74 -7.91
C GLU A 387 -3.10 15.66 -8.99
N ASP A 388 -4.19 16.37 -8.68
CA ASP A 388 -4.99 17.19 -9.61
C ASP A 388 -4.74 18.69 -9.48
N GLY A 389 -3.90 19.10 -8.54
CA GLY A 389 -3.77 20.49 -8.17
C GLY A 389 -2.45 20.85 -7.51
N GLN A 390 -2.54 21.78 -6.58
CA GLN A 390 -1.44 22.31 -5.79
C GLN A 390 -1.95 22.60 -4.38
N ILE A 391 -1.10 22.32 -3.40
CA ILE A 391 -1.35 22.72 -2.02
C ILE A 391 -1.28 24.24 -1.91
N VAL A 392 -2.37 24.86 -1.46
CA VAL A 392 -2.47 26.32 -1.27
C VAL A 392 -2.36 26.72 0.20
N ASN A 393 -2.45 25.76 1.14
CA ASN A 393 -2.37 26.04 2.56
C ASN A 393 -1.78 24.87 3.36
N TYR A 394 -0.91 25.22 4.31
CA TYR A 394 -0.40 24.35 5.35
C TYR A 394 -0.93 24.88 6.69
N THR A 395 -1.34 24.00 7.59
CA THR A 395 -1.70 24.32 8.98
C THR A 395 -1.06 23.30 9.89
N TRP A 396 -0.09 23.74 10.68
CA TRP A 396 0.52 22.96 11.74
C TRP A 396 -0.16 23.29 13.06
N ASP A 397 -0.68 22.27 13.75
CA ASP A 397 -1.09 22.31 15.16
C ASP A 397 -0.05 21.54 15.96
N PHE A 398 0.70 22.21 16.83
CA PHE A 398 1.77 21.55 17.59
C PHE A 398 1.25 20.78 18.82
N GLY A 399 -0.05 20.80 19.10
CA GLY A 399 -0.64 20.11 20.24
C GLY A 399 -0.43 20.81 21.60
N ASP A 400 0.28 21.94 21.62
CA ASP A 400 0.50 22.80 22.80
C ASP A 400 -0.38 24.07 22.80
N GLY A 401 -1.23 24.21 21.78
CA GLY A 401 -2.12 25.36 21.57
C GLY A 401 -1.56 26.43 20.63
N GLU A 402 -0.33 26.27 20.14
CA GLU A 402 0.26 27.12 19.11
C GLU A 402 0.08 26.52 17.71
N TYR A 403 0.03 27.40 16.70
CA TYR A 403 -0.19 27.05 15.31
C TYR A 403 0.81 27.73 14.37
N ASN A 404 1.08 27.12 13.22
CA ASN A 404 1.83 27.74 12.13
C ASN A 404 1.20 27.46 10.76
N TYR A 405 1.49 28.30 9.77
CA TYR A 405 0.87 28.26 8.43
C TYR A 405 1.88 28.25 7.27
N ILE A 406 3.18 28.12 7.56
CA ILE A 406 4.21 27.87 6.53
C ILE A 406 4.43 26.37 6.36
N ASP A 407 4.99 25.98 5.23
CA ASP A 407 5.31 24.59 4.88
C ASP A 407 6.29 23.96 5.88
N ASN A 408 7.38 24.66 6.21
CA ASN A 408 8.48 24.15 7.03
C ASN A 408 8.76 25.03 8.26
N PRO A 409 7.91 24.99 9.30
CA PRO A 409 8.08 25.83 10.49
C PRO A 409 9.14 25.30 11.46
N VAL A 410 9.63 26.21 12.30
CA VAL A 410 10.39 25.88 13.51
C VAL A 410 9.50 26.17 14.70
N HIS A 411 9.47 25.25 15.68
CA HIS A 411 8.69 25.40 16.91
C HIS A 411 9.54 25.11 18.15
N ILE A 412 9.16 25.70 19.29
CA ILE A 412 9.82 25.49 20.59
C ILE A 412 8.76 25.10 21.60
N PHE A 413 8.86 23.89 22.14
CA PHE A 413 8.01 23.43 23.23
C PHE A 413 8.55 23.91 24.58
N THR A 414 7.73 24.65 25.33
CA THR A 414 8.15 25.26 26.61
C THR A 414 7.89 24.39 27.83
N GLU A 415 7.13 23.31 27.67
CA GLU A 415 6.79 22.37 28.73
C GLU A 415 7.10 20.95 28.22
N ASN A 416 7.61 20.10 29.11
CA ASN A 416 7.92 18.71 28.77
C ASN A 416 6.65 17.85 28.68
N GLY A 417 6.68 16.80 27.85
CA GLY A 417 5.53 15.92 27.60
C GLY A 417 5.45 15.37 26.17
N GLU A 418 4.39 14.61 25.91
CA GLU A 418 4.07 14.07 24.58
C GLU A 418 3.13 15.01 23.82
N TYR A 419 3.49 15.35 22.58
CA TYR A 419 2.74 16.24 21.70
C TYR A 419 2.39 15.52 20.40
N ASN A 420 1.10 15.53 20.05
CA ASN A 420 0.61 15.06 18.75
C ASN A 420 0.58 16.26 17.79
N VAL A 421 1.68 16.45 17.07
CA VAL A 421 1.80 17.51 16.07
C VAL A 421 1.04 17.10 14.82
N THR A 422 0.06 17.90 14.41
CA THR A 422 -0.79 17.61 13.25
C THR A 422 -0.50 18.59 12.12
N LEU A 423 -0.10 18.10 10.96
CA LEU A 423 -0.12 18.86 9.70
C LEU A 423 -1.47 18.65 9.02
N THR A 424 -2.14 19.74 8.64
CA THR A 424 -3.28 19.74 7.72
C THR A 424 -2.88 20.50 6.46
N VAL A 425 -3.02 19.87 5.29
CA VAL A 425 -2.81 20.53 4.00
C VAL A 425 -4.15 20.73 3.30
N ARG A 426 -4.29 21.84 2.58
CA ARG A 426 -5.45 22.13 1.74
C ARG A 426 -5.01 22.46 0.32
N ASP A 427 -5.68 21.87 -0.66
CA ASP A 427 -5.47 22.12 -2.08
C ASP A 427 -6.19 23.39 -2.61
N ASN A 428 -6.04 23.67 -3.91
CA ASN A 428 -6.76 24.75 -4.59
C ASN A 428 -8.27 24.51 -4.77
N ASN A 429 -8.76 23.31 -4.50
CA ASN A 429 -10.16 22.90 -4.62
C ASN A 429 -10.89 22.95 -3.26
N GLY A 430 -10.15 23.20 -2.18
CA GLY A 430 -10.65 23.32 -0.82
C GLY A 430 -10.70 22.00 -0.04
N LEU A 431 -10.14 20.91 -0.58
CA LEU A 431 -10.09 19.61 0.09
C LEU A 431 -8.87 19.54 1.02
N GLU A 432 -9.02 18.82 2.12
CA GLU A 432 -8.02 18.74 3.19
C GLU A 432 -7.65 17.30 3.50
N ASP A 433 -6.37 17.10 3.83
CA ASP A 433 -5.81 15.86 4.39
C ASP A 433 -4.88 16.17 5.56
N THR A 434 -4.68 15.19 6.44
CA THR A 434 -3.93 15.36 7.68
C THR A 434 -2.90 14.27 7.96
N TYR A 435 -1.78 14.67 8.56
CA TYR A 435 -0.73 13.77 9.04
C TYR A 435 -0.39 14.10 10.50
N ILE A 436 -0.17 13.08 11.34
CA ILE A 436 0.14 13.23 12.76
C ILE A 436 1.54 12.70 13.08
N LEU A 437 2.37 13.55 13.69
CA LEU A 437 3.66 13.21 14.27
C LEU A 437 3.54 13.17 15.80
N ASN A 438 4.20 12.21 16.44
CA ASN A 438 4.31 12.15 17.90
C ASN A 438 5.69 12.66 18.30
N ILE A 439 5.74 13.79 19.01
CA ILE A 439 6.98 14.43 19.49
C ILE A 439 7.05 14.30 21.01
N PHE A 440 8.17 13.83 21.54
CA PHE A 440 8.43 13.77 22.97
C PHE A 440 9.38 14.90 23.38
N VAL A 441 8.93 15.76 24.29
CA VAL A 441 9.74 16.86 24.83
C VAL A 441 10.23 16.44 26.20
N ASN A 442 11.54 16.24 26.33
CA ASN A 442 12.17 15.70 27.53
C ASN A 442 12.74 16.81 28.42
N LYS A 443 12.74 16.59 29.73
CA LYS A 443 13.37 17.44 30.72
C LYS A 443 14.62 16.77 31.29
N PRO A 444 15.78 17.45 31.38
CA PRO A 444 16.99 16.84 31.92
C PRO A 444 16.84 16.38 33.38
N PRO A 445 17.52 15.28 33.79
CA PRO A 445 17.42 14.75 35.15
C PRO A 445 18.01 15.70 36.19
N VAL A 446 17.49 15.65 37.42
CA VAL A 446 17.92 16.51 38.54
C VAL A 446 18.83 15.73 39.48
N ALA A 447 20.07 16.21 39.61
CA ALA A 447 21.02 15.69 40.59
C ALA A 447 20.68 16.15 42.01
N SER A 448 20.44 15.19 42.89
CA SER A 448 20.22 15.42 44.32
C SER A 448 21.22 14.55 45.10
N VAL A 449 22.28 15.20 45.57
CA VAL A 449 23.44 14.54 46.17
C VAL A 449 23.59 14.92 47.63
N SER A 450 23.78 13.90 48.48
CA SER A 450 24.26 14.03 49.84
C SER A 450 25.73 13.60 49.92
N ILE A 451 26.60 14.49 50.39
CA ILE A 451 28.02 14.20 50.61
C ILE A 451 28.28 14.18 52.11
N SER A 452 28.87 13.10 52.63
CA SER A 452 29.01 12.91 54.08
C SER A 452 29.88 13.98 54.76
N LYS A 453 30.93 14.47 54.07
CA LYS A 453 31.86 15.51 54.54
C LYS A 453 32.46 16.27 53.36
N ALA A 454 32.63 17.59 53.47
CA ALA A 454 33.35 18.38 52.46
C ALA A 454 34.86 18.50 52.73
N VAL A 455 35.28 18.21 53.96
CA VAL A 455 36.68 18.22 54.41
C VAL A 455 36.94 16.92 55.17
N ILE A 456 37.99 16.20 54.77
CA ILE A 456 38.38 14.91 55.37
C ILE A 456 39.89 14.83 55.59
N MET A 457 40.35 13.95 56.47
CA MET A 457 41.77 13.62 56.56
C MET A 457 42.15 12.62 55.46
N LEU A 458 43.43 12.59 55.05
CA LEU A 458 43.94 11.61 54.10
C LEU A 458 43.61 10.18 54.56
N GLY A 459 43.19 9.33 53.62
CA GLY A 459 42.78 7.95 53.91
C GLY A 459 41.41 7.80 54.58
N GLU A 460 40.75 8.88 55.03
CA GLU A 460 39.38 8.82 55.53
C GLU A 460 38.38 8.52 54.41
N SER A 461 37.34 7.73 54.72
CA SER A 461 36.28 7.40 53.76
C SER A 461 35.21 8.50 53.72
N ILE A 462 34.89 8.95 52.52
CA ILE A 462 33.81 9.88 52.21
C ILE A 462 32.74 9.15 51.40
N THR A 463 31.46 9.43 51.69
CA THR A 463 30.32 8.83 51.01
C THR A 463 29.66 9.87 50.12
N PHE A 464 29.50 9.54 48.85
CA PHE A 464 28.72 10.27 47.87
C PHE A 464 27.43 9.50 47.60
N ASP A 465 26.29 10.09 47.92
CA ASP A 465 24.97 9.48 47.76
C ASP A 465 24.11 10.32 46.83
N ALA A 466 23.96 9.86 45.59
CA ALA A 466 23.05 10.43 44.59
C ALA A 466 21.75 9.63 44.44
N SER A 467 21.44 8.69 45.35
CA SER A 467 20.25 7.83 45.25
C SER A 467 18.92 8.59 45.33
N SER A 468 18.96 9.85 45.77
CA SER A 468 17.80 10.75 45.80
C SER A 468 17.69 11.61 44.53
N SER A 469 18.59 11.45 43.56
CA SER A 469 18.44 12.06 42.24
C SER A 469 17.22 11.49 41.55
N TYR A 470 16.55 12.32 40.74
CA TYR A 470 15.31 11.94 40.10
C TYR A 470 15.22 12.59 38.73
N ASP A 471 14.37 12.01 37.91
CA ASP A 471 13.93 12.58 36.67
C ASP A 471 12.41 12.81 36.75
N LEU A 472 11.92 13.91 36.17
CA LEU A 472 10.52 14.35 36.34
C LEU A 472 9.57 13.68 35.34
N ASP A 473 10.08 13.29 34.19
CA ASP A 473 9.38 12.66 33.07
C ASP A 473 9.96 11.30 32.65
N GLY A 474 10.98 10.83 33.36
CA GLY A 474 11.63 9.57 33.08
C GLY A 474 12.24 8.89 34.29
N ASP A 475 13.19 8.01 34.01
CA ASP A 475 14.03 7.31 34.97
C ASP A 475 15.51 7.64 34.69
N ILE A 476 16.32 7.76 35.75
CA ILE A 476 17.77 7.87 35.59
C ILE A 476 18.34 6.51 35.19
N ASP A 477 18.84 6.40 33.97
CA ASP A 477 19.45 5.17 33.44
C ASP A 477 20.91 5.01 33.87
N PHE A 478 21.65 6.12 33.98
CA PHE A 478 23.10 6.08 34.27
C PHE A 478 23.59 7.17 35.23
N TYR A 479 24.47 6.75 36.15
CA TYR A 479 25.25 7.63 37.03
C TYR A 479 26.72 7.58 36.58
N TYR A 480 27.39 8.72 36.57
CA TYR A 480 28.83 8.80 36.33
C TYR A 480 29.51 9.81 37.26
N TRP A 481 30.25 9.28 38.23
CA TRP A 481 31.12 10.03 39.11
C TRP A 481 32.53 10.11 38.54
N ASN A 482 33.12 11.30 38.61
CA ASN A 482 34.55 11.52 38.47
C ASN A 482 35.04 12.20 39.75
N PHE A 483 35.95 11.56 40.48
CA PHE A 483 36.46 12.05 41.77
C PHE A 483 37.66 12.98 41.66
N ASP A 484 38.09 13.33 40.43
CA ASP A 484 39.23 14.23 40.15
C ASP A 484 40.59 13.71 40.66
N ASP A 485 40.68 12.42 41.01
CA ASP A 485 41.90 11.70 41.39
C ASP A 485 42.27 10.60 40.38
N GLY A 486 41.63 10.61 39.21
CA GLY A 486 41.74 9.58 38.18
C GLY A 486 40.84 8.36 38.38
N ARG A 487 40.01 8.32 39.43
CA ARG A 487 39.01 7.27 39.67
C ARG A 487 37.60 7.75 39.33
N THR A 488 36.77 6.80 38.93
CA THR A 488 35.38 7.02 38.52
C THR A 488 34.46 5.97 39.11
N SER A 489 33.15 6.22 39.12
CA SER A 489 32.14 5.23 39.56
C SER A 489 30.84 5.40 38.78
N ASN A 490 30.11 4.31 38.56
CA ASN A 490 28.76 4.32 37.99
C ASN A 490 27.66 3.94 39.01
N GLN A 491 28.01 3.90 40.30
CA GLN A 491 27.07 3.58 41.36
C GLN A 491 26.37 4.84 41.87
N ALA A 492 25.06 4.75 42.14
CA ALA A 492 24.29 5.84 42.74
C ALA A 492 24.82 6.24 44.13
N ILE A 493 25.28 5.26 44.91
CA ILE A 493 25.96 5.48 46.21
C ILE A 493 27.38 4.94 46.10
N LYS A 494 28.36 5.76 46.47
CA LYS A 494 29.77 5.38 46.42
C LYS A 494 30.54 5.89 47.64
N GLU A 495 31.20 4.97 48.33
CA GLU A 495 32.29 5.31 49.24
C GLU A 495 33.61 5.43 48.47
N HIS A 496 34.39 6.45 48.80
CA HIS A 496 35.66 6.79 48.17
C HIS A 496 36.69 7.22 49.22
N THR A 497 37.96 6.94 48.95
CA THR A 497 39.10 7.40 49.77
C THR A 497 40.14 8.02 48.85
N TYR A 498 40.73 9.13 49.28
CA TYR A 498 41.79 9.79 48.51
C TYR A 498 43.16 9.32 48.97
N SER A 499 44.06 9.16 48.00
CA SER A 499 45.46 8.73 48.23
C SER A 499 46.46 9.90 48.21
N ASN A 500 46.00 11.11 47.89
CA ASN A 500 46.80 12.34 47.98
C ASN A 500 45.97 13.42 48.68
N SER A 501 46.63 14.31 49.41
CA SER A 501 46.00 15.52 49.95
C SER A 501 45.79 16.57 48.85
N GLY A 502 44.87 17.53 49.06
CA GLY A 502 44.56 18.59 48.10
C GLY A 502 43.07 18.90 47.94
N ILE A 503 42.75 19.68 46.92
CA ILE A 503 41.37 20.06 46.56
C ILE A 503 40.96 19.28 45.30
N PHE A 504 39.86 18.54 45.39
CA PHE A 504 39.30 17.71 44.33
C PHE A 504 37.96 18.26 43.87
N ASN A 505 37.78 18.45 42.56
CA ASN A 505 36.54 18.92 41.96
C ASN A 505 35.72 17.75 41.40
N VAL A 506 34.98 17.09 42.29
CA VAL A 506 34.15 15.92 41.99
C VAL A 506 32.99 16.31 41.09
N SER A 507 32.75 15.56 40.01
CA SER A 507 31.58 15.77 39.15
C SER A 507 30.67 14.54 39.13
N LEU A 508 29.35 14.77 39.16
CA LEU A 508 28.32 13.78 38.85
C LEU A 508 27.67 14.14 37.53
N LYS A 509 27.72 13.23 36.57
CA LYS A 509 26.92 13.25 35.35
C LYS A 509 25.78 12.23 35.48
N LEU A 510 24.55 12.67 35.26
CA LEU A 510 23.36 11.83 35.15
C LEU A 510 22.95 11.74 33.68
N ILE A 511 22.47 10.56 33.29
CA ILE A 511 21.86 10.31 31.98
C ILE A 511 20.51 9.63 32.24
N ASP A 512 19.44 10.17 31.69
CA ASP A 512 18.11 9.56 31.77
C ASP A 512 17.90 8.46 30.70
N ASN A 513 16.71 7.88 30.68
CA ASN A 513 16.30 6.84 29.73
C ASN A 513 16.08 7.35 28.29
N LEU A 514 16.21 8.66 28.04
CA LEU A 514 16.11 9.31 26.73
C LEU A 514 17.44 9.96 26.30
N ASN A 515 18.52 9.68 27.03
CA ASN A 515 19.91 10.14 26.81
C ASN A 515 20.18 11.61 27.12
N ASP A 516 19.28 12.27 27.84
CA ASP A 516 19.49 13.66 28.25
C ASP A 516 20.42 13.74 29.46
N ILE A 517 21.16 14.84 29.55
CA ILE A 517 22.35 14.92 30.42
C ILE A 517 22.27 16.08 31.39
N SER A 518 22.53 15.79 32.67
CA SER A 518 22.77 16.79 33.70
C SER A 518 24.13 16.57 34.36
N THR A 519 24.89 17.65 34.61
CA THR A 519 26.21 17.57 35.27
C THR A 519 26.31 18.56 36.43
N THR A 520 26.70 18.07 37.61
CA THR A 520 26.89 18.88 38.83
C THR A 520 28.29 18.68 39.39
N TYR A 521 28.85 19.73 40.02
CA TYR A 521 30.20 19.75 40.58
C TYR A 521 30.20 19.99 42.10
N TYR A 522 31.16 19.37 42.79
CA TYR A 522 31.36 19.47 44.23
C TYR A 522 32.85 19.57 44.56
N THR A 523 33.21 20.40 45.54
CA THR A 523 34.61 20.57 45.97
C THR A 523 34.86 19.82 47.27
N ILE A 524 35.87 18.94 47.28
CA ILE A 524 36.31 18.18 48.45
C ILE A 524 37.75 18.56 48.82
N GLU A 525 37.99 18.87 50.09
CA GLU A 525 39.31 19.16 50.63
C GLU A 525 39.83 17.96 51.43
N VAL A 526 41.00 17.44 51.08
CA VAL A 526 41.68 16.32 51.74
C VAL A 526 42.93 16.86 52.42
N ILE A 527 42.98 16.74 53.75
CA ILE A 527 44.04 17.31 54.57
C ILE A 527 45.01 16.21 55.00
N ASN A 528 46.31 16.45 54.82
CA ASN A 528 47.38 15.59 55.33
C ASN A 528 47.55 15.71 56.85
N SER A 529 47.84 14.60 57.55
CA SER A 529 48.18 14.61 58.98
C SER A 529 49.70 14.66 59.17
N LEU A 530 50.18 15.63 59.94
CA LEU A 530 51.62 15.72 60.20
C LEU A 530 52.12 14.53 61.05
N PRO A 531 53.36 14.03 60.83
CA PRO A 531 53.96 12.97 61.63
C PRO A 531 54.03 13.29 63.13
N GLU A 532 53.77 12.28 63.97
CA GLU A 532 53.96 12.35 65.41
C GLU A 532 55.44 12.09 65.75
N ILE A 533 56.16 13.16 66.10
CA ILE A 533 57.59 13.09 66.44
C ILE A 533 57.79 12.46 67.83
N SER A 534 58.58 11.38 67.88
CA SER A 534 58.98 10.72 69.13
C SER A 534 60.39 10.12 69.02
N PHE A 535 61.31 10.50 69.90
CA PHE A 535 62.66 9.94 69.92
C PHE A 535 63.28 9.86 71.32
N ASP A 536 64.29 9.01 71.47
CA ASP A 536 65.06 8.84 72.71
C ASP A 536 66.58 9.04 72.48
N ILE A 537 67.29 9.43 73.54
CA ILE A 537 68.74 9.69 73.51
C ILE A 537 69.43 8.83 74.57
N ASN A 538 70.39 8.00 74.15
CA ASN A 538 71.12 7.13 75.06
C ASN A 538 72.66 7.16 74.83
N PRO A 539 73.48 7.50 75.85
CA PRO A 539 73.08 8.00 77.17
C PRO A 539 72.67 9.49 77.13
N ASN A 540 71.85 9.96 78.07
CA ASN A 540 71.42 11.37 78.14
C ASN A 540 72.47 12.35 78.72
N SER A 541 73.62 11.83 79.16
CA SER A 541 74.76 12.62 79.64
C SER A 541 76.05 11.80 79.51
N GLY A 542 77.18 12.48 79.39
CA GLY A 542 78.47 11.84 79.13
C GLY A 542 79.64 12.82 79.15
N ASN A 543 80.81 12.34 78.75
CA ASN A 543 82.00 13.17 78.50
C ASN A 543 82.23 13.29 76.99
N THR A 544 83.27 14.03 76.57
CA THR A 544 83.57 14.29 75.15
C THR A 544 84.00 13.05 74.35
N LEU A 545 84.12 11.88 74.98
CA LEU A 545 84.37 10.58 74.34
C LEU A 545 83.14 9.67 74.34
N THR A 546 82.01 10.12 74.92
CA THR A 546 80.76 9.38 74.94
C THR A 546 80.07 9.48 73.58
N LEU A 547 79.76 8.32 72.98
CA LEU A 547 78.92 8.24 71.78
C LEU A 547 77.46 8.32 72.20
N PHE A 548 76.73 9.33 71.74
CA PHE A 548 75.30 9.49 71.96
C PHE A 548 74.56 8.84 70.80
N LYS A 549 73.59 7.96 71.09
CA LYS A 549 72.68 7.39 70.09
C LYS A 549 71.34 8.08 70.16
N PHE A 550 70.82 8.48 69.01
CA PHE A 550 69.50 9.08 68.83
C PHE A 550 68.63 8.04 68.15
N ILE A 551 67.60 7.57 68.85
CA ILE A 551 66.75 6.48 68.38
C ILE A 551 65.40 7.08 68.06
N ASP A 552 65.05 7.10 66.78
CA ASP A 552 63.74 7.54 66.32
C ASP A 552 62.68 6.45 66.58
N SER A 553 61.51 6.91 66.97
CA SER A 553 60.29 6.12 67.17
C SER A 553 59.06 6.88 66.66
N SER A 554 59.28 7.88 65.80
CA SER A 554 58.23 8.70 65.23
C SER A 554 57.36 7.85 64.30
N ILE A 555 56.09 8.21 64.20
CA ILE A 555 55.12 7.53 63.35
C ILE A 555 54.37 8.55 62.51
N ASP A 556 53.98 8.12 61.33
CA ASP A 556 53.00 8.80 60.51
C ASP A 556 51.73 7.93 60.47
N SER A 557 50.58 8.56 60.68
CA SER A 557 49.31 7.86 60.87
C SER A 557 48.54 7.61 59.57
N ASP A 558 48.81 8.41 58.54
CA ASP A 558 48.17 8.38 57.23
C ASP A 558 49.15 8.21 56.06
N GLY A 559 50.45 8.18 56.34
CA GLY A 559 51.48 8.01 55.34
C GLY A 559 52.76 7.31 55.84
N GLU A 560 53.87 7.66 55.20
CA GLU A 560 55.22 7.27 55.61
C GLU A 560 56.09 8.52 55.77
N ILE A 561 56.96 8.52 56.79
CA ILE A 561 58.00 9.55 56.93
C ILE A 561 59.00 9.38 55.78
N GLU A 562 59.15 10.38 54.93
CA GLU A 562 60.05 10.35 53.78
C GLU A 562 61.46 10.87 54.14
N GLU A 563 61.54 11.92 54.97
CA GLU A 563 62.80 12.56 55.32
C GLU A 563 62.98 12.80 56.83
N TRP A 564 64.20 12.57 57.32
CA TRP A 564 64.63 12.89 58.68
C TRP A 564 65.74 13.95 58.63
N LEU A 565 65.65 14.95 59.52
CA LEU A 565 66.71 15.92 59.73
C LEU A 565 66.95 16.15 61.22
N TRP A 566 68.09 15.66 61.69
CA TRP A 566 68.60 15.90 63.03
C TRP A 566 69.51 17.12 63.06
N THR A 567 69.35 17.98 64.05
CA THR A 567 70.37 18.97 64.44
C THR A 567 70.79 18.70 65.86
N PHE A 568 72.10 18.62 66.10
CA PHE A 568 72.64 18.26 67.42
C PHE A 568 72.95 19.48 68.29
N GLY A 569 72.71 20.70 67.81
CA GLY A 569 73.00 21.93 68.55
C GLY A 569 74.48 22.32 68.61
N ASP A 570 75.34 21.69 67.82
CA ASP A 570 76.79 21.97 67.70
C ASP A 570 77.24 22.20 66.24
N ASP A 571 76.32 22.71 65.42
CA ASP A 571 76.45 22.92 63.96
C ASP A 571 76.57 21.64 63.11
N ASN A 572 76.50 20.45 63.72
CA ASN A 572 76.39 19.18 62.97
C ASN A 572 74.93 18.75 62.80
N THR A 573 74.67 18.06 61.69
CA THR A 573 73.35 17.49 61.35
C THR A 573 73.47 16.04 60.89
N SER A 574 72.34 15.34 60.82
CA SER A 574 72.27 14.02 60.20
C SER A 574 70.89 13.77 59.55
N ASN A 575 70.89 13.01 58.46
CA ASN A 575 69.67 12.56 57.78
C ASN A 575 69.40 11.05 57.95
N GLU A 576 70.13 10.40 58.86
CA GLU A 576 69.85 9.00 59.20
C GLU A 576 68.61 8.91 60.10
N VAL A 577 67.84 7.82 59.97
CA VAL A 577 66.67 7.55 60.82
C VAL A 577 67.06 7.54 62.31
N SER A 578 68.20 6.93 62.66
CA SER A 578 68.69 6.88 64.04
C SER A 578 70.21 7.07 64.11
N PRO A 579 70.69 8.32 64.13
CA PRO A 579 72.11 8.62 64.05
C PRO A 579 72.83 8.42 65.39
N SER A 580 74.16 8.50 65.32
CA SER A 580 75.00 8.61 66.50
C SER A 580 75.99 9.76 66.38
N HIS A 581 76.25 10.47 67.49
CA HIS A 581 77.05 11.70 67.48
C HIS A 581 77.99 11.82 68.69
N TYR A 582 79.10 12.54 68.52
CA TYR A 582 80.04 12.91 69.59
C TYR A 582 80.09 14.42 69.74
N TYR A 583 80.06 14.92 70.98
CA TYR A 583 80.26 16.33 71.26
C TYR A 583 81.73 16.63 71.60
N SER A 584 82.36 17.47 70.78
CA SER A 584 83.79 17.82 70.92
C SER A 584 84.10 18.72 72.12
N PHE A 585 83.09 19.41 72.65
CA PHE A 585 83.22 20.30 73.80
C PHE A 585 82.18 19.97 74.87
N PRO A 586 82.47 20.18 76.17
CA PRO A 586 81.45 20.08 77.21
C PRO A 586 80.41 21.20 77.08
N GLY A 587 79.12 20.87 77.15
CA GLY A 587 78.04 21.84 77.04
C GLY A 587 76.65 21.21 77.17
N TYR A 588 75.63 22.06 77.17
CA TYR A 588 74.25 21.64 76.97
C TYR A 588 73.90 21.85 75.50
N TYR A 589 73.40 20.80 74.86
CA TYR A 589 73.11 20.77 73.44
C TYR A 589 71.62 20.52 73.23
N ASN A 590 70.96 21.40 72.46
CA ASN A 590 69.57 21.23 72.09
C ASN A 590 69.51 20.42 70.80
N VAL A 591 68.93 19.22 70.91
CA VAL A 591 68.75 18.34 69.75
C VAL A 591 67.34 18.54 69.19
N THR A 592 67.23 18.75 67.88
CA THR A 592 65.94 18.86 67.18
C THR A 592 65.85 17.80 66.10
N LEU A 593 64.69 17.15 65.99
CA LEU A 593 64.32 16.30 64.86
C LEU A 593 63.24 17.03 64.06
N THR A 594 63.46 17.19 62.76
CA THR A 594 62.44 17.64 61.79
C THR A 594 62.15 16.49 60.84
N LEU A 595 60.87 16.22 60.59
CA LEU A 595 60.41 15.17 59.69
C LEU A 595 59.61 15.78 58.55
N THR A 596 59.71 15.17 57.37
CA THR A 596 58.84 15.43 56.21
C THR A 596 58.17 14.11 55.86
N ASP A 597 56.85 14.10 55.67
CA ASP A 597 56.08 12.94 55.21
C ASP A 597 56.02 12.85 53.67
N ASP A 598 55.39 11.80 53.16
CA ASP A 598 55.20 11.55 51.72
C ASP A 598 54.15 12.48 51.05
N GLN A 599 53.61 13.45 51.79
CA GLN A 599 52.50 14.34 51.41
C GLN A 599 52.85 15.82 51.65
N ASN A 600 54.10 16.18 51.30
CA ASN A 600 54.71 17.52 51.11
C ASN A 600 53.95 18.77 51.61
#